data_AF-A0A820I362-F1
#
_entry.id   AF-A0A820I362-F1
#
_cell.length_a   1.000
_cell.length_b   1.000
_cell.length_c   1.000
_cell.angle_alpha   90.00
_cell.angle_beta   90.00
_cell.angle_gamma   90.00
#
_symmetry.space_group_name_H-M   'P 1'
#
loop_
_entity.id
_entity.type
_entity.pdbx_description
1 polymer ?
#
loop_
_entity_poly.entity_id
_entity_poly.type
_entity_poly.pdbx_seq_one_letter_code
_entity_poly.pdbx_strand_id
1 'polypeptide(L)'
;MPEQSSSLELVAKYLYRYGGLMLVVFGSVGCFLNIMVFSRKALRKNPCSIYYIAINIFDFLFINSLLLFTTLETGFDIYITTKNIVLCRLCYYTSLYSNVLSAFCLISASIDRVLVTSPNALTRQWSTIRRTYLCIIAGTIFWMLFHSPALVLTNILQLE
;
A
#
# COMPACT_ATOMS: atom_id res chain seq x y z
N MET A 1 -20.17 -33.54 -6.02
CA MET A 1 -19.46 -32.47 -5.28
C MET A 1 -19.59 -31.06 -5.91
N PRO A 2 -20.75 -30.60 -6.46
CA PRO A 2 -20.90 -29.21 -6.94
C PRO A 2 -21.57 -28.24 -5.92
N GLU A 3 -22.10 -28.71 -4.80
CA GLU A 3 -22.85 -27.84 -3.86
C GLU A 3 -21.94 -26.95 -2.99
N GLN A 4 -20.74 -27.42 -2.62
CA GLN A 4 -19.84 -26.71 -1.71
C GLN A 4 -19.26 -25.41 -2.33
N SER A 5 -18.99 -25.40 -3.65
CA SER A 5 -18.45 -24.22 -4.35
C SER A 5 -19.44 -23.07 -4.35
N SER A 6 -20.74 -23.36 -4.53
CA SER A 6 -21.79 -22.34 -4.58
C SER A 6 -21.97 -21.57 -3.26
N SER A 7 -21.86 -22.26 -2.12
CA SER A 7 -22.00 -21.64 -0.81
C SER A 7 -20.82 -20.74 -0.47
N LEU A 8 -19.60 -21.14 -0.86
CA LEU A 8 -18.38 -20.37 -0.61
C LEU A 8 -18.36 -19.07 -1.43
N GLU A 9 -18.75 -19.16 -2.70
CA GLU A 9 -18.86 -18.00 -3.60
C GLU A 9 -19.89 -16.99 -3.10
N LEU A 10 -21.03 -17.48 -2.60
CA LEU A 10 -22.08 -16.62 -2.06
C LEU A 10 -21.61 -15.91 -0.78
N VAL A 11 -20.94 -16.61 0.14
CA VAL A 11 -20.35 -16.01 1.34
C VAL A 11 -19.29 -14.97 0.97
N ALA A 12 -18.38 -15.29 0.03
CA ALA A 12 -17.36 -14.36 -0.43
C ALA A 12 -17.99 -13.10 -1.02
N LYS A 13 -19.04 -13.24 -1.85
CA LYS A 13 -19.76 -12.12 -2.45
C LYS A 13 -20.35 -11.18 -1.40
N TYR A 14 -21.03 -11.71 -0.38
CA TYR A 14 -21.57 -10.90 0.71
C TYR A 14 -20.47 -10.23 1.54
N LEU A 15 -19.36 -10.94 1.79
CA LEU A 15 -18.23 -10.41 2.53
C LEU A 15 -17.56 -9.23 1.80
N TYR A 16 -17.29 -9.35 0.51
CA TYR A 16 -16.71 -8.26 -0.27
C TYR A 16 -17.72 -7.12 -0.49
N ARG A 17 -18.99 -7.44 -0.72
CA ARG A 17 -20.03 -6.42 -0.93
C ARG A 17 -20.25 -5.54 0.29
N TYR A 18 -20.23 -6.07 1.51
CA TYR A 18 -20.41 -5.25 2.71
C TYR A 18 -19.07 -4.92 3.38
N GLY A 19 -18.25 -5.92 3.68
CA GLY A 19 -16.95 -5.75 4.32
C GLY A 19 -15.94 -5.03 3.44
N GLY A 20 -15.83 -5.40 2.16
CA GLY A 20 -14.95 -4.74 1.19
C GLY A 20 -15.30 -3.26 1.01
N LEU A 21 -16.59 -2.94 0.82
CA LEU A 21 -17.05 -1.55 0.71
C LEU A 21 -16.76 -0.74 1.98
N MET A 22 -17.05 -1.29 3.17
CA MET A 22 -16.73 -0.63 4.42
C MET A 22 -15.23 -0.36 4.54
N LEU A 23 -14.38 -1.35 4.24
CA LEU A 23 -12.93 -1.17 4.29
C LEU A 23 -12.42 -0.13 3.27
N VAL A 24 -12.97 -0.09 2.07
CA VAL A 24 -12.61 0.93 1.07
C VAL A 24 -12.98 2.33 1.57
N VAL A 25 -14.20 2.51 2.09
CA VAL A 25 -14.67 3.82 2.57
C VAL A 25 -13.90 4.25 3.82
N PHE A 26 -13.93 3.45 4.88
CA PHE A 26 -13.27 3.77 6.15
C PHE A 26 -11.75 3.82 6.02
N GLY A 27 -11.16 2.90 5.24
CA GLY A 27 -9.72 2.88 4.97
C GLY A 27 -9.27 4.13 4.23
N SER A 28 -9.98 4.52 3.16
CA SER A 28 -9.66 5.75 2.41
C SER A 28 -9.79 7.01 3.27
N VAL A 29 -10.86 7.13 4.05
CA VAL A 29 -11.08 8.25 4.96
C VAL A 29 -10.00 8.27 6.05
N GLY A 30 -9.66 7.12 6.63
CA GLY A 30 -8.62 6.97 7.64
C GLY A 30 -7.25 7.42 7.12
N CYS A 31 -6.85 6.95 5.92
CA CYS A 31 -5.60 7.38 5.28
C CYS A 31 -5.58 8.90 5.04
N PHE A 32 -6.69 9.46 4.55
CA PHE A 32 -6.77 10.90 4.29
C PHE A 32 -6.65 11.74 5.57
N LEU A 33 -7.37 11.36 6.63
CA LEU A 33 -7.30 12.01 7.94
C LEU A 33 -5.89 11.93 8.54
N ASN A 34 -5.23 10.76 8.46
CA ASN A 34 -3.85 10.59 8.92
C ASN A 34 -2.90 11.52 8.15
N ILE A 35 -3.01 11.59 6.83
CA ILE A 35 -2.20 12.49 6.01
C ILE A 35 -2.43 13.95 6.45
N MET A 36 -3.68 14.38 6.64
CA MET A 36 -4.01 15.73 7.11
C MET A 36 -3.40 16.04 8.49
N VAL A 37 -3.49 15.09 9.43
CA VAL A 37 -2.95 15.26 10.79
C VAL A 37 -1.42 15.37 10.73
N PHE A 38 -0.74 14.41 10.11
CA PHE A 38 0.72 14.40 10.06
C PHE A 38 1.31 15.52 9.17
N SER A 39 0.53 16.06 8.23
CA SER A 39 0.92 17.21 7.40
C SER A 39 0.99 18.53 8.16
N ARG A 40 0.45 18.60 9.40
CA ARG A 40 0.54 19.81 10.23
C ARG A 40 1.99 20.17 10.53
N LYS A 41 2.32 21.47 10.43
CA LYS A 41 3.68 22.01 10.62
C LYS A 41 4.33 21.60 11.94
N ALA A 42 3.53 21.39 13.00
CA ALA A 42 4.01 20.96 14.29
C ALA A 42 4.61 19.53 14.27
N LEU A 43 4.01 18.61 13.49
CA LEU A 43 4.39 17.20 13.45
C LEU A 43 5.46 16.89 12.40
N ARG A 44 5.51 17.65 11.29
CA ARG A 44 6.55 17.51 10.25
C ARG A 44 7.98 17.81 10.72
N LYS A 45 8.16 18.35 11.92
CA LYS A 45 9.49 18.49 12.53
C LYS A 45 10.13 17.15 12.84
N ASN A 46 9.32 16.11 13.04
CA ASN A 46 9.79 14.77 13.32
C ASN A 46 9.94 13.96 12.01
N PRO A 47 11.11 13.38 11.72
CA PRO A 47 11.32 12.55 10.53
C PRO A 47 10.39 11.33 10.52
N CYS A 48 10.09 10.76 11.69
CA CYS A 48 9.12 9.67 11.86
C CYS A 48 7.73 10.01 11.28
N SER A 49 7.25 11.24 11.46
CA SER A 49 5.95 11.67 10.91
C SER A 49 5.93 11.70 9.38
N ILE A 50 7.08 11.93 8.73
CA ILE A 50 7.20 11.92 7.27
C ILE A 50 7.06 10.48 6.73
N TYR A 51 7.65 9.50 7.41
CA TYR A 51 7.42 8.08 7.07
C TYR A 51 5.94 7.70 7.22
N TYR A 52 5.26 8.14 8.28
CA TYR A 52 3.82 7.89 8.42
C TYR A 52 2.97 8.52 7.32
N ILE A 53 3.33 9.71 6.83
CA ILE A 53 2.66 10.30 5.66
C ILE A 53 2.87 9.40 4.43
N ALA A 54 4.10 8.96 4.18
CA ALA A 54 4.41 8.09 3.05
C ALA A 54 3.65 6.75 3.13
N ILE A 55 3.62 6.11 4.31
CA ILE A 55 2.83 4.89 4.58
C ILE A 55 1.37 5.09 4.18
N ASN A 56 0.73 6.17 4.67
CA ASN A 56 -0.68 6.41 4.37
C ASN A 56 -0.94 6.71 2.88
N ILE A 57 0.02 7.30 2.16
CA ILE A 57 -0.07 7.48 0.70
C ILE A 57 -0.03 6.12 -0.02
N PHE A 58 0.89 5.24 0.37
CA PHE A 58 1.00 3.90 -0.23
C PHE A 58 -0.19 3.01 0.14
N ASP A 59 -0.67 3.06 1.39
CA ASP A 59 -1.87 2.34 1.80
C ASP A 59 -3.11 2.83 1.03
N PHE A 60 -3.22 4.14 0.79
CA PHE A 60 -4.28 4.69 -0.04
C PHE A 60 -4.20 4.17 -1.49
N LEU A 61 -3.00 4.14 -2.08
CA LEU A 61 -2.79 3.56 -3.41
C LEU A 61 -3.15 2.07 -3.45
N PHE A 62 -2.80 1.31 -2.41
CA PHE A 62 -3.14 -0.10 -2.28
C PHE A 62 -4.66 -0.32 -2.20
N ILE A 63 -5.36 0.45 -1.36
CA ILE A 63 -6.83 0.37 -1.22
C ILE A 63 -7.52 0.65 -2.57
N ASN A 64 -7.07 1.69 -3.29
CA ASN A 64 -7.68 2.05 -4.58
C ASN A 64 -7.30 1.08 -5.72
N SER A 65 -6.13 0.47 -5.67
CA SER A 65 -5.65 -0.39 -6.77
C SER A 65 -6.04 -1.85 -6.64
N LEU A 66 -6.14 -2.38 -5.42
CA LEU A 66 -6.54 -3.77 -5.19
C LEU A 66 -7.93 -3.85 -4.60
N LEU A 67 -8.11 -3.30 -3.40
CA LEU A 67 -9.31 -3.55 -2.61
C LEU A 67 -10.58 -3.04 -3.30
N LEU A 68 -10.52 -1.87 -3.93
CA LEU A 68 -11.63 -1.31 -4.71
C LEU A 68 -12.00 -2.20 -5.90
N PHE A 69 -11.03 -2.65 -6.69
CA PHE A 69 -11.29 -3.48 -7.86
C PHE A 69 -11.75 -4.88 -7.48
N THR A 70 -11.13 -5.52 -6.48
CA THR A 70 -11.58 -6.81 -5.95
C THR A 70 -13.00 -6.72 -5.40
N THR A 71 -13.35 -5.63 -4.71
CA THR A 71 -14.72 -5.41 -4.19
C THR A 71 -15.74 -5.25 -5.32
N LEU A 72 -15.40 -4.50 -6.37
CA LEU A 72 -16.26 -4.34 -7.54
C LEU A 72 -16.46 -5.66 -8.30
N GLU A 73 -15.39 -6.43 -8.47
CA GLU A 73 -15.42 -7.68 -9.21
C GLU A 73 -16.19 -8.77 -8.45
N THR A 74 -15.81 -9.04 -7.20
CA THR A 74 -16.39 -10.14 -6.42
C THR A 74 -17.71 -9.78 -5.73
N GLY A 75 -17.93 -8.51 -5.38
CA GLY A 75 -19.12 -8.07 -4.66
C GLY A 75 -20.26 -7.61 -5.58
N PHE A 76 -19.94 -7.04 -6.73
CA PHE A 76 -20.90 -6.43 -7.66
C PHE A 76 -20.92 -7.05 -9.06
N ASP A 77 -20.06 -8.05 -9.34
CA ASP A 77 -19.89 -8.67 -10.66
C ASP A 77 -19.47 -7.64 -11.75
N ILE A 78 -18.75 -6.58 -11.35
CA ILE A 78 -18.28 -5.51 -12.24
C ILE A 78 -16.82 -5.75 -12.62
N TYR A 79 -16.60 -6.36 -13.77
CA TYR A 79 -15.28 -6.79 -14.27
C TYR A 79 -14.55 -5.68 -15.07
N ILE A 80 -14.09 -4.63 -14.41
CA ILE A 80 -13.34 -3.53 -15.07
C ILE A 80 -11.92 -3.96 -15.44
N THR A 81 -11.26 -4.69 -14.55
CA THR A 81 -9.91 -5.23 -14.71
C THR A 81 -9.83 -6.31 -15.79
N THR A 82 -10.84 -7.18 -15.89
CA THR A 82 -10.91 -8.21 -16.93
C THR A 82 -11.13 -7.64 -18.33
N LYS A 83 -11.79 -6.47 -18.43
CA LYS A 83 -11.98 -5.76 -19.71
C LYS A 83 -10.72 -5.06 -20.21
N ASN A 84 -9.86 -4.59 -19.29
CA ASN A 84 -8.64 -3.85 -19.63
C ASN A 84 -7.42 -4.51 -18.99
N ILE A 85 -6.76 -5.39 -19.75
CA ILE A 85 -5.52 -6.09 -19.33
C ILE A 85 -4.45 -5.13 -18.85
N VAL A 86 -4.29 -3.98 -19.51
CA VAL A 86 -3.31 -2.95 -19.11
C VAL A 86 -3.63 -2.40 -17.71
N LEU A 87 -4.91 -2.13 -17.44
CA LEU A 87 -5.34 -1.62 -16.14
C LEU A 87 -5.18 -2.68 -15.05
N CYS A 88 -5.55 -3.94 -15.33
CA CYS A 88 -5.33 -5.05 -14.41
C CYS A 88 -3.86 -5.22 -14.00
N ARG A 89 -2.96 -5.18 -14.99
CA ARG A 89 -1.51 -5.26 -14.75
C ARG A 89 -1.00 -4.09 -13.91
N LEU A 90 -1.43 -2.88 -14.24
CA LEU A 90 -1.03 -1.68 -13.50
C LEU A 90 -1.52 -1.76 -12.05
N CYS A 91 -2.79 -2.09 -11.84
CA CYS A 91 -3.39 -2.23 -10.51
C CYS A 91 -2.71 -3.31 -9.66
N TYR A 92 -2.43 -4.48 -10.25
CA TYR A 92 -1.73 -5.58 -9.57
C TYR A 92 -0.30 -5.18 -9.19
N TYR A 93 0.44 -4.57 -10.13
CA TYR A 93 1.80 -4.08 -9.87
C TYR A 93 1.81 -3.00 -8.79
N THR A 94 0.94 -2.00 -8.90
CA THR A 94 0.83 -0.90 -7.93
C THR A 94 0.46 -1.43 -6.54
N SER A 95 -0.41 -2.44 -6.47
CA SER A 95 -0.78 -3.10 -5.21
C SER A 95 0.41 -3.76 -4.53
N LEU A 96 1.13 -4.63 -5.24
CA LEU A 96 2.29 -5.33 -4.70
C LEU A 96 3.37 -4.36 -4.25
N TYR A 97 3.66 -3.37 -5.10
CA TYR A 97 4.61 -2.32 -4.80
C TYR A 97 4.23 -1.52 -3.55
N SER A 98 2.99 -1.06 -3.47
CA SER A 98 2.50 -0.24 -2.36
C SER A 98 2.54 -0.99 -1.03
N ASN A 99 2.23 -2.29 -1.04
CA ASN A 99 2.25 -3.12 0.17
C ASN A 99 3.68 -3.26 0.74
N VAL A 100 4.64 -3.64 -0.11
CA VAL A 100 6.05 -3.78 0.29
C VAL A 100 6.62 -2.45 0.77
N LEU A 101 6.28 -1.36 0.09
CA LEU A 101 6.82 -0.06 0.40
C LEU A 101 6.23 0.54 1.69
N SER A 102 4.96 0.27 1.97
CA SER A 102 4.32 0.57 3.26
C SER A 102 5.05 -0.14 4.41
N ALA A 103 5.32 -1.45 4.27
CA ALA A 103 6.08 -2.22 5.26
C ALA A 103 7.51 -1.70 5.43
N PHE A 104 8.21 -1.38 4.34
CA PHE A 104 9.56 -0.81 4.38
C PHE A 104 9.60 0.55 5.10
N CYS A 105 8.63 1.43 4.84
CA CYS A 105 8.52 2.71 5.52
C CYS A 105 8.23 2.54 7.01
N LEU A 106 7.44 1.53 7.40
CA LEU A 106 7.13 1.22 8.80
C LEU A 106 8.37 0.74 9.57
N ILE A 107 9.16 -0.15 8.96
CA ILE A 107 10.44 -0.60 9.51
C ILE A 107 11.39 0.59 9.66
N SER A 108 11.50 1.42 8.63
CA SER A 108 12.35 2.62 8.64
C SER A 108 11.92 3.62 9.72
N ALA A 109 10.61 3.84 9.90
CA ALA A 109 10.06 4.69 10.96
C ALA A 109 10.40 4.17 12.36
N SER A 110 10.40 2.83 12.52
CA SER A 110 10.72 2.18 13.78
C SER A 110 12.20 2.32 14.13
N ILE A 111 13.08 2.14 13.14
CA ILE A 111 14.52 2.37 13.27
C ILE A 111 14.78 3.83 13.65
N ASP A 112 14.16 4.79 12.94
CA ASP A 112 14.30 6.22 13.25
C ASP A 112 13.87 6.55 14.68
N ARG A 113 12.78 5.94 15.16
CA ARG A 113 12.32 6.13 16.54
C ARG A 113 13.33 5.61 17.56
N VAL A 114 13.94 4.44 17.30
CA VAL A 114 15.00 3.88 18.17
C VAL A 114 16.23 4.79 18.18
N LEU A 115 16.63 5.32 17.01
CA LEU A 115 17.77 6.24 16.89
C LEU A 115 17.54 7.54 17.67
N VAL A 116 16.32 8.08 17.68
CA VAL A 116 15.97 9.28 18.44
C VAL A 116 15.97 9.04 19.95
N THR A 117 15.59 7.86 20.41
CA THR A 117 15.61 7.49 21.84
C THR A 117 16.99 7.12 22.37
N SER A 118 17.98 6.93 21.49
CA SER A 118 19.34 6.57 21.89
C SER A 118 20.02 7.72 22.65
N PRO A 119 20.76 7.43 23.76
CA PRO A 119 21.48 8.45 24.53
C PRO A 119 22.66 9.08 23.76
N ASN A 120 23.10 8.47 22.64
CA ASN A 120 24.24 8.93 21.88
C ASN A 120 23.88 10.09 20.93
N ALA A 121 24.48 11.26 21.15
CA ALA A 121 24.23 12.47 20.36
C ALA A 121 24.56 12.32 18.86
N LEU A 122 25.61 11.55 18.52
CA LEU A 122 25.97 11.26 17.12
C LEU A 122 24.91 10.40 16.42
N THR A 123 24.36 9.42 17.14
CA THR A 123 23.26 8.57 16.65
C THR A 123 21.95 9.34 16.51
N ARG A 124 21.69 10.32 17.39
CA ARG A 124 20.55 11.22 17.28
C ARG A 124 20.63 12.15 16.05
N GLN A 125 21.84 12.60 15.70
CA GLN A 125 22.07 13.45 14.53
C GLN A 125 21.80 12.73 13.21
N TRP A 126 21.86 11.39 13.19
CA TRP A 126 21.54 10.59 12.01
C TRP A 126 20.07 10.68 11.59
N SER A 127 19.14 10.96 12.53
CA SER A 127 17.71 11.14 12.25
C SER A 127 17.45 12.57 11.75
N THR A 128 17.81 12.82 10.48
CA THR A 128 17.58 14.11 9.81
C THR A 128 16.51 13.96 8.74
N ILE A 129 15.61 14.94 8.65
CA ILE A 129 14.53 15.00 7.63
C ILE A 129 15.05 14.75 6.20
N ARG A 130 16.22 15.31 5.84
CA ARG A 130 16.84 15.10 4.52
C ARG A 130 17.14 13.63 4.24
N ARG A 131 17.62 12.89 5.24
CA ARG A 131 17.95 11.47 5.11
C ARG A 131 16.69 10.63 5.05
N THR A 132 15.63 11.02 5.77
CA THR A 132 14.31 10.39 5.65
C THR A 132 13.78 10.46 4.22
N TYR A 133 13.79 11.66 3.60
CA TYR A 133 13.38 11.78 2.19
C TYR A 133 14.27 10.96 1.27
N LEU A 134 15.59 10.98 1.47
CA LEU A 134 16.53 10.18 0.68
C LEU A 134 16.26 8.67 0.83
N CYS A 135 16.02 8.17 2.04
CA CYS A 135 15.69 6.77 2.32
C CYS A 135 14.37 6.35 1.69
N ILE A 136 13.34 7.20 1.75
CA ILE A 136 12.06 6.94 1.08
C ILE A 136 12.28 6.87 -0.43
N ILE A 137 12.95 7.86 -1.03
CA ILE A 137 13.19 7.89 -2.49
C ILE A 137 14.07 6.71 -2.93
N ALA A 138 15.18 6.45 -2.25
CA ALA A 138 16.05 5.33 -2.57
C ALA A 138 15.32 3.98 -2.42
N GLY A 139 14.53 3.81 -1.34
CA GLY A 139 13.68 2.64 -1.14
C GLY A 139 12.63 2.49 -2.23
N THR A 140 11.94 3.58 -2.60
CA THR A 140 10.95 3.58 -3.68
C THR A 140 11.54 3.10 -5.00
N ILE A 141 12.73 3.58 -5.37
CA ILE A 141 13.41 3.24 -6.62
C ILE A 141 13.92 1.79 -6.56
N PHE A 142 14.52 1.39 -5.44
CA PHE A 142 15.04 0.03 -5.25
C PHE A 142 13.92 -1.01 -5.39
N TRP A 143 12.79 -0.80 -4.72
CA TRP A 143 11.65 -1.71 -4.79
C TRP A 143 10.95 -1.68 -6.16
N MET A 144 10.90 -0.53 -6.85
CA MET A 144 10.40 -0.46 -8.24
C MET A 144 11.23 -1.34 -9.17
N LEU A 145 12.56 -1.24 -9.09
CA LEU A 145 13.50 -2.02 -9.90
C LEU A 145 13.47 -3.51 -9.54
N PHE A 146 13.34 -3.85 -8.26
CA PHE A 146 13.27 -5.25 -7.84
C PHE A 146 11.95 -5.92 -8.25
N HIS A 147 10.87 -5.15 -8.36
CA HIS A 147 9.56 -5.66 -8.74
C HIS A 147 9.26 -5.54 -10.24
N SER A 148 10.10 -4.85 -11.02
CA SER A 148 9.96 -4.80 -12.47
C SER A 148 10.00 -6.17 -13.18
N PRO A 149 10.72 -7.20 -12.70
CA PRO A 149 10.64 -8.55 -13.27
C PRO A 149 9.26 -9.20 -13.11
N ALA A 150 8.47 -8.80 -12.10
CA ALA A 150 7.10 -9.32 -11.92
C ALA A 150 6.18 -8.90 -13.07
N LEU A 151 6.35 -7.68 -13.62
CA LEU A 151 5.68 -7.27 -14.86
C LEU A 151 6.08 -8.15 -16.04
N VAL A 152 7.35 -8.52 -16.16
CA VAL A 152 7.84 -9.36 -17.25
C VAL A 152 7.30 -10.79 -17.13
N LEU A 153 7.22 -11.34 -15.92
CA LEU A 153 6.69 -12.69 -15.69
C LEU A 153 5.20 -12.81 -16.07
N THR A 154 4.39 -11.78 -15.81
CA THR A 154 2.99 -11.74 -16.28
C THR A 154 2.84 -11.67 -17.81
N ASN A 155 3.86 -11.20 -18.53
CA ASN A 155 3.85 -11.24 -20.00
C ASN A 155 4.12 -12.66 -20.54
N ILE A 156 4.90 -13.47 -19.81
CA ILE A 156 5.28 -14.82 -20.25
C ILE A 156 4.15 -15.83 -19.99
N LEU A 157 3.44 -15.70 -18.86
CA LEU A 157 2.33 -16.58 -18.46
C LEU A 157 1.04 -16.47 -19.31
N GLN A 158 0.95 -15.53 -20.27
CA GLN A 158 -0.19 -15.43 -21.20
C GLN A 158 0.12 -15.95 -22.62
N LEU A 159 1.33 -16.46 -22.84
CA LEU A 159 1.73 -17.11 -24.11
C LEU A 159 1.57 -18.64 -24.08
N GLU A 160 1.08 -19.20 -22.96
CA GLU A 160 0.75 -20.62 -22.75
C GLU A 160 -0.73 -20.74 -22.40
#